data_AF-A0A3P1VWS6-F1
#
_entry.id   AF-A0A3P1VWS6-F1
#
_cell.length_a   1.000
_cell.length_b   1.000
_cell.length_c   1.000
_cell.angle_alpha   90.00
_cell.angle_beta   90.00
_cell.angle_gamma   90.00
#
_symmetry.space_group_name_H-M   'P 1'
#
loop_
_entity.id
_entity.type
_entity.pdbx_description
1 polymer ?
#
loop_
_entity_poly.entity_id
_entity_poly.type
_entity_poly.pdbx_seq_one_letter_code
_entity_poly.pdbx_strand_id
1 'polypeptide(L)'
;MNLNELKPAEGSKRERRRIGRGHGTGWGKTAGKGHNGQKQRSGTYVSPVFEGGQMPIIRRVPKRGFSNSAFKKDTVIVSLLSITEKFNDGDTVTLETLVENGVIKNPKFITKYSDTALRAIKGKKAVKEYLNENVESYVKEKDFSSILKIIGNAEVNKKLTVKAHKISTAAKELIEKAGGSVEILEVKSYSSKAGNNKKEDENK
;
A
#
# COMPACT_ATOMS: atom_id res chain seq x y z
N MET A 1 11.45 13.66 -37.02
CA MET A 1 10.14 14.33 -36.87
C MET A 1 10.37 15.82 -36.91
N ASN A 2 9.67 16.51 -37.79
CA ASN A 2 9.75 17.96 -37.86
C ASN A 2 8.80 18.59 -36.83
N LEU A 3 9.12 19.80 -36.35
CA LEU A 3 8.33 20.47 -35.29
C LEU A 3 6.88 20.74 -35.70
N ASN A 4 6.63 20.97 -36.98
CA ASN A 4 5.31 21.22 -37.60
C ASN A 4 4.40 19.99 -37.68
N GLU A 5 4.95 18.78 -37.53
CA GLU A 5 4.19 17.52 -37.62
C GLU A 5 3.76 16.99 -36.25
N LEU A 6 4.28 17.57 -35.16
CA LEU A 6 3.97 17.15 -33.80
C LEU A 6 2.54 17.55 -33.43
N LYS A 7 1.68 16.55 -33.29
CA LYS A 7 0.32 16.68 -32.77
C LYS A 7 0.11 15.73 -31.59
N PRO A 8 -0.69 16.10 -30.57
CA PRO A 8 -1.06 15.17 -29.52
C PRO A 8 -1.87 14.01 -30.10
N ALA A 9 -1.86 12.87 -29.42
CA ALA A 9 -2.76 11.77 -29.74
C ALA A 9 -4.22 12.24 -29.67
N GLU A 10 -5.05 11.70 -30.57
CA GLU A 10 -6.46 12.06 -30.62
C GLU A 10 -7.15 11.77 -29.27
N GLY A 11 -7.94 12.73 -28.79
CA GLY A 11 -8.59 12.64 -27.48
C GLY A 11 -7.71 12.92 -26.26
N SER A 12 -6.38 13.02 -26.40
CA SER A 12 -5.47 13.35 -25.29
C SER A 12 -5.73 14.75 -24.70
N LYS A 13 -6.09 15.71 -25.55
CA LYS A 13 -6.40 17.09 -25.14
C LYS A 13 -7.79 17.46 -25.59
N ARG A 14 -8.68 17.72 -24.63
CA ARG A 14 -10.01 18.27 -24.88
C ARG A 14 -9.99 19.78 -24.72
N GLU A 15 -10.64 20.50 -25.62
CA GLU A 15 -10.82 21.94 -25.48
C GLU A 15 -11.70 22.26 -24.25
N ARG A 16 -11.23 23.19 -23.43
CA ARG A 16 -12.01 23.68 -22.29
C ARG A 16 -13.18 24.52 -22.79
N ARG A 17 -14.37 24.26 -22.27
CA ARG A 17 -15.53 25.12 -22.54
C ARG A 17 -15.33 26.47 -21.86
N ARG A 18 -15.35 27.56 -22.63
CA ARG A 18 -15.32 28.92 -22.09
C ARG A 18 -16.74 29.36 -21.78
N ILE A 19 -17.06 29.47 -20.49
CA ILE A 19 -18.40 29.79 -20.00
C ILE A 19 -18.64 31.32 -20.08
N GLY A 20 -19.90 31.77 -20.22
CA GLY A 20 -20.24 33.20 -20.25
C GLY A 20 -19.84 33.90 -21.55
N ARG A 21 -19.97 33.21 -22.69
CA ARG A 21 -19.60 33.70 -24.04
C ARG A 21 -20.80 33.64 -25.00
N GLY A 22 -21.90 34.30 -24.63
CA GLY A 22 -23.10 34.38 -25.47
C GLY A 22 -23.99 33.14 -25.44
N HIS A 23 -25.25 33.30 -25.87
CA HIS A 23 -26.29 32.28 -25.75
C HIS A 23 -26.05 31.04 -26.63
N GLY A 24 -25.47 31.20 -27.82
CA GLY A 24 -25.19 30.09 -28.75
C GLY A 24 -24.25 29.01 -28.20
N THR A 25 -23.51 29.30 -27.11
CA THR A 25 -22.64 28.31 -26.44
C THR A 25 -23.41 27.38 -25.48
N GLY A 26 -24.69 27.64 -25.22
CA GLY A 26 -25.53 26.94 -24.22
C GLY A 26 -25.24 27.30 -22.76
N TRP A 27 -24.12 27.98 -22.48
CA TRP A 27 -23.67 28.34 -21.13
C TRP A 27 -23.42 29.85 -20.98
N GLY A 28 -24.14 30.65 -21.79
CA GLY A 28 -23.98 32.10 -21.86
C GLY A 28 -24.57 32.84 -20.65
N LYS A 29 -25.90 32.82 -20.52
CA LYS A 29 -26.63 33.74 -19.64
C LYS A 29 -26.33 33.53 -18.15
N THR A 30 -26.36 32.29 -17.68
CA THR A 30 -26.25 31.96 -16.25
C THR A 30 -25.02 31.12 -15.93
N ALA A 31 -24.15 30.90 -16.92
CA ALA A 31 -22.97 30.04 -16.76
C ALA A 31 -23.31 28.62 -16.25
N GLY A 32 -24.55 28.15 -16.45
CA GLY A 32 -25.08 26.89 -15.93
C GLY A 32 -25.35 26.86 -14.41
N LYS A 33 -25.33 28.03 -13.75
CA LYS A 33 -25.60 28.13 -12.32
C LYS A 33 -27.09 28.27 -11.97
N GLY A 34 -27.98 28.55 -12.94
CA GLY A 34 -29.44 28.73 -12.74
C GLY A 34 -29.87 30.18 -12.43
N HIS A 35 -30.89 30.36 -11.58
CA HIS A 35 -31.36 31.66 -11.05
C HIS A 35 -30.89 31.95 -9.61
N ASN A 36 -31.09 33.19 -9.16
CA ASN A 36 -30.56 33.75 -7.90
C ASN A 36 -30.64 32.81 -6.69
N GLY A 37 -29.49 32.51 -6.10
CA GLY A 37 -29.37 31.71 -4.88
C GLY A 37 -27.95 31.72 -4.33
N GLN A 38 -27.76 31.16 -3.13
CA GLN A 38 -26.45 31.18 -2.44
C GLN A 38 -25.34 30.60 -3.34
N LYS A 39 -25.55 29.40 -3.91
CA LYS A 39 -24.57 28.70 -4.78
C LYS A 39 -24.19 29.44 -6.06
N GLN A 40 -24.89 30.52 -6.40
CA GLN A 40 -24.55 31.33 -7.56
C GLN A 40 -23.52 32.41 -7.29
N ARG A 41 -23.44 32.87 -6.03
CA ARG A 41 -22.60 34.00 -5.62
C ARG A 41 -21.12 33.62 -5.67
N SER A 42 -20.26 34.60 -5.93
CA SER A 42 -18.80 34.42 -5.92
C SER A 42 -18.33 34.03 -4.52
N GLY A 43 -17.39 33.09 -4.43
CA GLY A 43 -16.80 32.67 -3.14
C GLY A 43 -17.71 31.82 -2.25
N THR A 44 -18.90 31.43 -2.72
CA THR A 44 -19.77 30.56 -1.93
C THR A 44 -19.23 29.13 -1.92
N TYR A 45 -19.07 28.59 -0.72
CA TYR A 45 -18.82 27.18 -0.46
C TYR A 45 -19.79 26.70 0.61
N VAL A 46 -20.53 25.63 0.31
CA VAL A 46 -21.31 24.90 1.29
C VAL A 46 -20.65 23.53 1.42
N SER A 47 -20.21 23.19 2.64
CA SER A 47 -19.60 21.88 2.91
C SER A 47 -20.54 20.77 2.46
N PRO A 48 -20.05 19.71 1.77
CA PRO A 48 -20.87 18.55 1.41
C PRO A 48 -21.51 17.84 2.61
N VAL A 49 -21.01 18.08 3.83
CA VAL A 49 -21.51 17.51 5.09
C VAL A 49 -22.65 18.36 5.68
N PHE A 50 -22.90 19.56 5.17
CA PHE A 50 -23.93 20.46 5.69
C PHE A 50 -25.31 20.13 5.09
N GLU A 51 -26.29 19.83 5.94
CA GLU A 51 -27.65 19.41 5.58
C GLU A 51 -28.70 20.52 5.84
N GLY A 52 -28.34 21.80 5.68
CA GLY A 52 -29.32 22.90 5.76
C GLY A 52 -29.77 23.28 7.16
N GLY A 53 -28.94 23.05 8.19
CA GLY A 53 -29.28 23.28 9.61
C GLY A 53 -29.76 22.02 10.33
N GLN A 54 -30.07 20.96 9.59
CA GLN A 54 -30.22 19.62 10.12
C GLN A 54 -28.88 19.13 10.71
N MET A 55 -28.94 18.40 11.83
CA MET A 55 -27.73 17.79 12.41
C MET A 55 -27.12 16.80 11.40
N PRO A 56 -25.86 16.99 10.94
CA PRO A 56 -25.28 16.16 9.89
C PRO A 56 -25.26 14.67 10.21
N ILE A 57 -25.34 13.81 9.18
CA ILE A 57 -25.32 12.35 9.34
C ILE A 57 -24.12 11.84 10.15
N ILE A 58 -22.93 12.45 9.99
CA ILE A 58 -21.71 12.08 10.72
C ILE A 58 -21.82 12.32 12.25
N ARG A 59 -22.77 13.15 12.69
CA ARG A 59 -23.07 13.38 14.12
C ARG A 59 -24.25 12.54 14.62
N ARG A 60 -25.13 12.08 13.72
CA ARG A 60 -26.27 11.21 14.06
C ARG A 60 -25.85 9.77 14.28
N VAL A 61 -24.91 9.29 13.46
CA VAL A 61 -24.44 7.91 13.52
C VAL A 61 -23.50 7.75 14.73
N PRO A 62 -23.75 6.80 15.65
CA PRO A 62 -22.86 6.57 16.77
C PRO A 62 -21.49 6.12 16.29
N LYS A 63 -20.42 6.55 16.98
CA LYS A 63 -19.06 6.07 16.71
C LYS A 63 -18.98 4.58 17.05
N ARG A 64 -18.46 3.76 16.13
CA ARG A 64 -18.30 2.31 16.31
C ARG A 64 -16.84 1.97 16.65
N GLY A 65 -16.63 1.46 17.86
CA GLY A 65 -15.35 0.90 18.31
C GLY A 65 -14.19 1.90 18.43
N PHE A 66 -13.02 1.40 18.83
CA PHE A 66 -11.77 2.15 18.85
C PHE A 66 -10.88 1.71 17.66
N SER A 67 -10.05 2.61 17.15
CA SER A 67 -9.16 2.32 16.01
C SER A 67 -7.84 1.71 16.50
N ASN A 68 -7.49 0.52 16.00
CA ASN A 68 -6.18 -0.10 16.22
C ASN A 68 -5.13 0.27 15.13
N SER A 69 -5.23 1.45 14.50
CA SER A 69 -4.38 1.76 13.33
C SER A 69 -2.90 1.91 13.69
N ALA A 70 -2.60 2.49 14.85
CA ALA A 70 -1.23 2.72 15.32
C ALA A 70 -0.48 1.43 15.70
N PHE A 71 -1.21 0.42 16.21
CA PHE A 71 -0.61 -0.86 16.64
C PHE A 71 -0.91 -2.00 15.66
N LYS A 72 -1.41 -1.69 14.46
CA LYS A 72 -1.67 -2.68 13.42
C LYS A 72 -0.34 -3.32 13.00
N LYS A 73 -0.28 -4.66 13.05
CA LYS A 73 0.85 -5.42 12.50
C LYS A 73 0.82 -5.35 10.98
N ASP A 74 1.91 -4.93 10.37
CA ASP A 74 2.06 -4.93 8.92
C ASP A 74 2.17 -6.37 8.41
N THR A 75 1.16 -6.79 7.66
CA THR A 75 1.08 -8.13 7.09
C THR A 75 1.01 -8.00 5.58
N VAL A 76 1.96 -8.62 4.87
CA VAL A 76 1.92 -8.76 3.42
C VAL A 76 1.18 -10.04 3.10
N ILE A 77 0.08 -9.90 2.38
CA ILE A 77 -0.79 -11.02 2.00
C ILE A 77 -0.51 -11.35 0.54
N VAL A 78 -0.13 -12.59 0.27
CA VAL A 78 0.18 -13.09 -1.08
C VAL A 78 -0.70 -14.30 -1.37
N SER A 79 -1.28 -14.36 -2.58
CA SER A 79 -2.03 -15.50 -3.07
C SER A 79 -1.11 -16.52 -3.73
N LEU A 80 -1.50 -17.79 -3.71
CA LEU A 80 -0.77 -18.85 -4.42
C LEU A 80 -0.69 -18.62 -5.94
N LEU A 81 -1.70 -17.98 -6.54
CA LEU A 81 -1.69 -17.65 -7.98
C LEU A 81 -0.48 -16.79 -8.38
N SER A 82 -0.20 -15.72 -7.63
CA SER A 82 0.94 -14.85 -7.92
C SER A 82 2.29 -15.56 -7.75
N ILE A 83 2.32 -16.62 -6.95
CA ILE A 83 3.51 -17.43 -6.72
C ILE A 83 3.69 -18.43 -7.86
N THR A 84 2.63 -19.15 -8.25
CA THR A 84 2.71 -20.16 -9.32
C THR A 84 3.08 -19.57 -10.68
N GLU A 85 2.68 -18.33 -10.97
CA GLU A 85 3.05 -17.64 -12.21
C GLU A 85 4.54 -17.31 -12.32
N LYS A 86 5.19 -16.96 -11.20
CA LYS A 86 6.56 -16.42 -11.20
C LYS A 86 7.65 -17.38 -10.72
N PHE A 87 7.28 -18.39 -9.95
CA PHE A 87 8.22 -19.38 -9.41
C PHE A 87 8.20 -20.66 -10.22
N ASN A 88 9.35 -21.34 -10.29
CA ASN A 88 9.51 -22.64 -10.91
C ASN A 88 9.35 -23.79 -9.92
N ASP A 89 9.40 -25.02 -10.43
CA ASP A 89 9.32 -26.23 -9.59
C ASP A 89 10.59 -26.37 -8.74
N GLY A 90 10.42 -26.57 -7.43
CA GLY A 90 11.50 -26.69 -6.45
C GLY A 90 11.95 -25.37 -5.81
N ASP A 91 11.40 -24.22 -6.22
CA ASP A 91 11.85 -22.93 -5.71
C ASP A 91 11.44 -22.67 -4.25
N THR A 92 12.28 -21.89 -3.57
CA THR A 92 12.02 -21.44 -2.19
C THR A 92 11.29 -20.10 -2.18
N VAL A 93 10.12 -20.08 -1.57
CA VAL A 93 9.28 -18.89 -1.43
C VAL A 93 9.54 -18.28 -0.05
N THR A 94 10.32 -17.21 -0.03
CA THR A 94 10.60 -16.37 1.14
C THR A 94 10.18 -14.93 0.83
N LEU A 95 10.20 -14.05 1.83
CA LEU A 95 9.88 -12.64 1.59
C LEU A 95 10.92 -11.98 0.66
N GLU A 96 12.19 -12.41 0.73
CA GLU A 96 13.29 -11.97 -0.14
C GLU A 96 13.03 -12.37 -1.60
N THR A 97 12.82 -13.66 -1.86
CA THR A 97 12.62 -14.15 -3.24
C THR A 97 11.33 -13.60 -3.86
N LEU A 98 10.33 -13.25 -3.05
CA LEU A 98 9.12 -12.57 -3.53
C LEU A 98 9.37 -11.12 -3.96
N VAL A 99 10.32 -10.43 -3.33
CA VAL A 99 10.72 -9.07 -3.72
C VAL A 99 11.56 -9.12 -4.98
N GLU A 100 12.53 -10.04 -5.05
CA GLU A 100 13.39 -10.23 -6.23
C GLU A 100 12.57 -10.55 -7.49
N ASN A 101 11.60 -11.46 -7.39
CA ASN A 101 10.69 -11.79 -8.48
C ASN A 101 9.62 -10.69 -8.74
N GLY A 102 9.66 -9.58 -8.00
CA GLY A 102 8.76 -8.45 -8.15
C GLY A 102 7.29 -8.79 -7.87
N VAL A 103 7.01 -9.82 -7.05
CA VAL A 103 5.67 -10.10 -6.51
C VAL A 103 5.32 -9.06 -5.46
N ILE A 104 6.30 -8.67 -4.64
CA ILE A 104 6.16 -7.65 -3.60
C ILE A 104 7.08 -6.47 -3.95
N LYS A 105 6.54 -5.24 -3.99
CA LYS A 105 7.35 -4.03 -4.26
C LYS A 105 7.87 -3.36 -2.99
N ASN A 106 7.00 -3.14 -2.01
CA ASN A 106 7.32 -2.35 -0.82
C ASN A 106 6.94 -3.08 0.48
N PRO A 107 7.68 -4.11 0.89
CA PRO A 107 7.55 -4.63 2.25
C PRO A 107 8.10 -3.60 3.25
N LYS A 108 7.49 -3.48 4.44
CA LYS A 108 8.11 -2.70 5.51
C LYS A 108 9.29 -3.46 6.11
N PHE A 109 10.43 -2.79 6.16
CA PHE A 109 11.67 -3.25 6.77
C PHE A 109 11.91 -2.55 8.11
N ILE A 110 12.63 -3.19 9.02
CA ILE A 110 13.09 -2.52 10.24
C ILE A 110 14.14 -1.50 9.80
N THR A 111 13.82 -0.22 9.88
CA THR A 111 14.84 0.84 9.79
C THR A 111 15.57 0.86 11.13
N LYS A 112 16.55 -0.03 11.35
CA LYS A 112 17.44 0.09 12.52
C LYS A 112 18.17 1.43 12.36
N TYR A 113 17.77 2.40 13.18
CA TYR A 113 18.42 3.69 13.38
C TYR A 113 18.90 4.38 12.10
N SER A 114 17.96 4.95 11.35
CA SER A 114 18.24 6.09 10.44
C SER A 114 19.58 6.05 9.71
N ASP A 115 19.70 5.08 8.80
CA ASP A 115 20.80 4.89 7.87
C ASP A 115 21.58 6.20 7.63
N THR A 116 22.72 6.34 8.33
CA THR A 116 23.46 7.60 8.42
C THR A 116 23.96 8.04 7.05
N ALA A 117 24.23 7.07 6.17
CA ALA A 117 24.56 7.28 4.76
C ALA A 117 23.43 8.00 4.00
N LEU A 118 22.17 7.54 4.14
CA LEU A 118 21.02 8.19 3.50
C LEU A 118 20.70 9.57 4.08
N ARG A 119 21.00 9.80 5.36
CA ARG A 119 20.85 11.14 5.98
C ARG A 119 21.91 12.12 5.50
N ALA A 120 23.12 11.66 5.22
CA ALA A 120 24.21 12.50 4.71
C ALA A 120 23.97 12.93 3.25
N ILE A 121 23.27 12.11 2.46
CA ILE A 121 22.95 12.39 1.06
C ILE A 121 21.80 13.40 0.98
N LYS A 122 22.10 14.62 0.52
CA LYS A 122 21.10 15.66 0.29
C LYS A 122 20.51 15.56 -1.11
N GLY A 123 19.18 15.39 -1.19
CA GLY A 123 18.41 15.48 -2.43
C GLY A 123 17.90 14.15 -2.96
N LYS A 124 16.67 14.14 -3.46
CA LYS A 124 15.94 12.92 -3.87
C LYS A 124 16.63 12.13 -4.98
N LYS A 125 17.34 12.82 -5.89
CA LYS A 125 18.03 12.19 -7.03
C LYS A 125 19.26 11.41 -6.58
N ALA A 126 20.11 12.02 -5.75
CA ALA A 126 21.30 11.37 -5.19
C ALA A 126 20.95 10.19 -4.28
N VAL A 127 19.87 10.31 -3.49
CA VAL A 127 19.34 9.17 -2.71
C VAL A 127 18.93 8.02 -3.62
N LYS A 128 18.31 8.31 -4.76
CA LYS A 128 17.86 7.29 -5.73
C LYS A 128 19.04 6.61 -6.42
N GLU A 129 20.05 7.36 -6.84
CA GLU A 129 21.26 6.84 -7.47
C GLU A 129 22.03 5.92 -6.50
N TYR A 130 22.26 6.36 -5.27
CA TYR A 130 22.90 5.56 -4.24
C TYR A 130 22.12 4.28 -3.91
N LEU A 131 20.78 4.33 -3.84
CA LEU A 131 19.96 3.14 -3.64
C LEU A 131 20.05 2.17 -4.81
N ASN A 132 20.17 2.66 -6.04
CA ASN A 132 20.30 1.85 -7.25
C ASN A 132 21.68 1.17 -7.36
N GLU A 133 22.74 1.83 -6.90
CA GLU A 133 24.09 1.25 -6.86
C GLU A 133 24.22 0.18 -5.77
N ASN A 134 23.49 0.33 -4.67
CA ASN A 134 23.59 -0.53 -3.49
C ASN A 134 22.39 -1.47 -3.33
N VAL A 135 21.61 -1.75 -4.39
CA VAL A 135 20.39 -2.56 -4.30
C VAL A 135 20.67 -3.92 -3.63
N GLU A 136 21.75 -4.59 -4.01
CA GLU A 136 22.07 -5.93 -3.51
C GLU A 136 22.41 -5.95 -2.01
N SER A 137 23.16 -4.98 -1.51
CA SER A 137 23.47 -4.88 -0.08
C SER A 137 22.23 -4.48 0.73
N TYR A 138 21.41 -3.57 0.20
CA TYR A 138 20.17 -3.13 0.85
C TYR A 138 19.08 -4.20 0.92
N VAL A 139 19.01 -5.11 -0.05
CA VAL A 139 18.04 -6.22 -0.05
C VAL A 139 18.49 -7.36 0.86
N LYS A 140 19.80 -7.68 0.88
CA LYS A 140 20.34 -8.80 1.67
C LYS A 140 20.49 -8.51 3.17
N GLU A 141 20.69 -7.25 3.59
CA GLU A 141 20.95 -6.92 5.00
C GLU A 141 19.71 -6.49 5.81
N LYS A 142 18.56 -6.29 5.18
CA LYS A 142 17.36 -5.77 5.87
C LYS A 142 16.51 -6.89 6.47
N ASP A 143 16.51 -6.95 7.81
CA ASP A 143 15.46 -7.63 8.57
C ASP A 143 14.07 -7.07 8.20
N PHE A 144 13.24 -7.87 7.50
CA PHE A 144 11.86 -7.49 7.21
C PHE A 144 11.02 -7.47 8.50
N SER A 145 10.29 -6.37 8.71
CA SER A 145 9.33 -6.26 9.83
C SER A 145 7.95 -6.81 9.46
N SER A 146 7.69 -6.94 8.16
CA SER A 146 6.38 -7.34 7.64
C SER A 146 6.16 -8.83 7.80
N ILE A 147 4.98 -9.20 8.29
CA ILE A 147 4.55 -10.59 8.44
C ILE A 147 4.09 -11.11 7.07
N LEU A 148 4.72 -12.17 6.57
CA LEU A 148 4.28 -12.84 5.34
C LEU A 148 3.11 -13.79 5.62
N LYS A 149 1.96 -13.55 4.98
CA LYS A 149 0.80 -14.44 5.01
C LYS A 149 0.47 -14.97 3.61
N ILE A 150 0.33 -16.30 3.48
CA ILE A 150 -0.03 -16.95 2.22
C ILE A 150 -1.47 -17.46 2.26
N ILE A 151 -2.20 -17.21 1.16
CA ILE A 151 -3.63 -17.58 1.00
C ILE A 151 -3.84 -18.47 -0.22
N GLY A 152 -4.62 -19.53 -0.04
CA GLY A 152 -4.94 -20.51 -1.07
C GLY A 152 -6.17 -20.10 -1.87
N ASN A 153 -5.95 -19.53 -3.05
CA ASN A 153 -7.01 -19.11 -3.99
C ASN A 153 -6.95 -19.84 -5.33
N ALA A 154 -5.94 -20.67 -5.58
CA ALA A 154 -5.69 -21.32 -6.87
C ALA A 154 -5.00 -22.68 -6.65
N GLU A 155 -5.17 -23.58 -7.62
CA GLU A 155 -4.49 -24.88 -7.66
C GLU A 155 -2.99 -24.69 -7.84
N VAL A 156 -2.22 -25.54 -7.14
CA VAL A 156 -0.75 -25.51 -7.18
C VAL A 156 -0.29 -26.81 -7.84
N ASN A 157 0.33 -26.68 -9.01
CA ASN A 157 0.89 -27.81 -9.75
C ASN A 157 2.42 -27.93 -9.60
N LYS A 158 3.05 -26.95 -8.94
CA LYS A 158 4.50 -26.86 -8.74
C LYS A 158 4.83 -27.19 -7.28
N LYS A 159 5.87 -27.99 -7.07
CA LYS A 159 6.48 -28.26 -5.76
C LYS A 159 7.17 -26.99 -5.29
N LEU A 160 6.70 -26.40 -4.20
CA LEU A 160 7.25 -25.16 -3.66
C LEU A 160 7.67 -25.38 -2.21
N THR A 161 8.83 -24.84 -1.82
CA THR A 161 9.25 -24.79 -0.42
C THR A 161 8.93 -23.42 0.14
N VAL A 162 7.89 -23.33 0.96
CA VAL A 162 7.31 -22.07 1.41
C VAL A 162 7.74 -21.77 2.84
N LYS A 163 8.49 -20.67 3.04
CA LYS A 163 8.85 -20.15 4.37
C LYS A 163 8.08 -18.87 4.67
N ALA A 164 7.05 -18.97 5.50
CA ALA A 164 6.17 -17.83 5.81
C ALA A 164 5.76 -17.78 7.28
N HIS A 165 5.33 -16.62 7.75
CA HIS A 165 4.94 -16.44 9.16
C HIS A 165 3.53 -16.97 9.44
N LYS A 166 2.62 -16.87 8.46
CA LYS A 166 1.24 -17.35 8.57
C LYS A 166 0.78 -17.96 7.25
N ILE A 167 0.04 -19.06 7.32
CA ILE A 167 -0.47 -19.75 6.15
C ILE A 167 -1.93 -20.15 6.43
N SER A 168 -2.82 -19.92 5.46
CA SER A 168 -4.20 -20.40 5.56
C SER A 168 -4.27 -21.93 5.45
N THR A 169 -5.24 -22.57 6.10
CA THR A 169 -5.48 -24.02 6.02
C THR A 169 -5.56 -24.51 4.57
N ALA A 170 -6.39 -23.86 3.75
CA ALA A 170 -6.51 -24.17 2.33
C ALA A 170 -5.19 -24.07 1.56
N ALA A 171 -4.32 -23.12 1.90
CA ALA A 171 -3.03 -22.99 1.23
C ALA A 171 -2.08 -24.14 1.59
N LYS A 172 -2.05 -24.51 2.87
CA LYS A 172 -1.24 -25.61 3.36
C LYS A 172 -1.60 -26.91 2.64
N GLU A 173 -2.90 -27.23 2.59
CA GLU A 173 -3.40 -28.43 1.92
C GLU A 173 -3.04 -28.46 0.42
N LEU A 174 -3.17 -27.32 -0.28
CA LEU A 174 -2.86 -27.24 -1.71
C LEU A 174 -1.35 -27.41 -1.99
N ILE A 175 -0.49 -26.83 -1.15
CA ILE A 175 0.98 -26.97 -1.28
C ILE A 175 1.40 -28.42 -0.99
N GLU A 176 0.86 -29.03 0.06
CA GLU A 176 1.18 -30.42 0.43
C GLU A 176 0.68 -31.41 -0.63
N LYS A 177 -0.51 -31.19 -1.22
CA LYS A 177 -1.02 -31.98 -2.36
C LYS A 177 -0.11 -31.90 -3.59
N ALA A 178 0.50 -30.73 -3.83
CA ALA A 178 1.48 -30.54 -4.90
C ALA A 178 2.84 -31.20 -4.61
N GLY A 179 3.06 -31.72 -3.38
CA GLY A 179 4.34 -32.28 -2.94
C GLY A 179 5.35 -31.22 -2.49
N GLY A 180 4.90 -30.01 -2.15
CA GLY A 180 5.72 -28.94 -1.58
C GLY A 180 5.89 -29.05 -0.06
N SER A 181 6.78 -28.25 0.50
CA SER A 181 7.05 -28.19 1.95
C SER A 181 6.71 -26.82 2.52
N VAL A 182 6.24 -26.79 3.77
CA VAL A 182 5.80 -25.58 4.45
C VAL A 182 6.56 -25.41 5.78
N GLU A 183 7.35 -24.35 5.87
CA GLU A 183 8.07 -23.95 7.10
C GLU A 183 7.45 -22.67 7.68
N ILE A 184 7.00 -22.74 8.93
CA ILE A 184 6.42 -21.59 9.63
C ILE A 184 7.52 -20.83 10.38
N LEU A 185 7.71 -19.56 10.02
CA LEU A 185 8.67 -18.67 10.68
C LEU A 185 8.06 -18.06 11.95
N GLU A 186 8.86 -17.95 13.01
CA GLU A 186 8.45 -17.28 14.24
C GLU A 186 8.23 -15.79 14.03
N VAL A 187 7.13 -15.26 14.58
CA VAL A 187 6.87 -13.81 14.54
C VAL A 187 7.74 -13.14 15.59
N LYS A 188 8.81 -12.45 15.17
CA LYS A 188 9.62 -11.59 16.04
C LYS A 188 8.71 -10.60 16.76
N SER A 189 8.47 -10.81 18.06
CA SER A 189 7.64 -9.95 18.89
C SER A 189 8.49 -9.33 19.99
N TYR A 190 8.27 -8.04 20.28
CA TYR A 190 9.01 -7.35 21.34
C TYR A 190 8.66 -7.83 22.76
N SER A 191 7.73 -8.79 22.92
CA SER A 191 7.33 -9.27 24.26
C SER A 191 8.48 -9.93 25.00
N SER A 192 9.40 -10.58 24.28
CA SER A 192 10.61 -11.18 24.88
C SER A 192 11.67 -10.17 25.28
N LYS A 193 11.59 -8.93 24.78
CA LYS A 193 12.52 -7.83 25.11
C LYS A 193 11.99 -6.91 26.21
N ALA A 194 10.67 -6.91 26.42
CA ALA A 194 10.01 -6.24 27.53
C ALA A 194 10.11 -7.11 28.80
N GLY A 195 11.32 -7.29 29.31
CA GLY A 195 11.49 -7.73 30.70
C GLY A 195 10.86 -6.67 31.60
N ASN A 196 9.90 -7.05 32.42
CA ASN A 196 9.45 -6.20 33.52
C ASN A 196 10.68 -5.91 34.40
N ASN A 197 11.17 -4.67 34.40
CA ASN A 197 12.21 -4.20 35.32
C ASN A 197 11.69 -4.07 36.78
N LYS A 198 10.78 -4.95 37.20
CA LYS A 198 10.35 -5.02 38.59
C LYS A 198 11.23 -6.09 39.23
N LYS A 199 12.27 -5.65 39.94
CA LYS A 199 12.91 -6.50 40.95
C LYS A 199 11.80 -6.93 41.90
N GLU A 200 11.48 -8.21 41.93
CA GLU A 200 10.80 -8.79 43.07
C GLU A 200 11.84 -8.74 44.20
N ASP A 201 11.67 -7.79 45.11
CA ASP A 201 12.43 -7.78 46.35
C ASP A 201 12.03 -9.04 47.12
N GLU A 202 12.87 -10.07 47.05
CA GLU A 202 12.86 -11.22 47.96
C GLU A 202 13.21 -10.72 49.37
N ASN A 203 12.22 -10.13 50.05
CA ASN A 203 11.99 -10.13 51.50
C ASN A 203 11.00 -9.01 51.87
N LYS A 204 9.72 -9.34 51.95
CA LYS A 204 8.75 -8.82 52.94
C LYS A 204 7.51 -9.68 52.97
#